data_AF-A0A939R1X1-F1
#
_entry.id   AF-A0A939R1X1-F1
#
_cell.length_a   1.000
_cell.length_b   1.000
_cell.length_c   1.000
_cell.angle_alpha   90.00
_cell.angle_beta   90.00
_cell.angle_gamma   90.00
#
_symmetry.space_group_name_H-M   'P 1'
#
loop_
_entity.id
_entity.type
_entity.pdbx_description
1 polymer ?
#
loop_
_entity_poly.entity_id
_entity_poly.type
_entity_poly.pdbx_seq_one_letter_code
_entity_poly.pdbx_strand_id
1 'polypeptide(L)'
;MTTIMQLSALYEEECWFPDGAGIVDLRSVEGTNCYCTPAAASSVRKAIEGITPPGIHWIDTGDYHYLSLFWMELLKEPFALALYDNHPDDQDGAFDSGILSCGNWVQEARRSLPLMRADCQNSPVLPEGLPVYLSVDMDVMPRQYARTDWDQGEMALSHLMSDIGRIAAGHRILGVDICGGLTAGKGASAEDYRVNTGTREILQNFLSGLL
;
A
#
# COMPACT_ATOMS: atom_id res chain seq x y z
N MET A 1 -0.74 -13.62 -6.99
CA MET A 1 -2.20 -13.38 -6.81
C MET A 1 -2.44 -11.88 -6.80
N THR A 2 -3.60 -11.38 -7.24
CA THR A 2 -3.97 -9.96 -7.10
C THR A 2 -5.21 -9.80 -6.22
N THR A 3 -5.18 -8.82 -5.32
CA THR A 3 -6.31 -8.42 -4.47
C THR A 3 -6.59 -6.94 -4.67
N ILE A 4 -7.86 -6.53 -4.68
CA ILE A 4 -8.29 -5.14 -4.49
C ILE A 4 -8.98 -5.04 -3.12
N MET A 5 -8.46 -4.16 -2.27
CA MET A 5 -9.08 -3.73 -1.01
C MET A 5 -9.87 -2.47 -1.31
N GLN A 6 -11.20 -2.55 -1.29
CA GLN A 6 -12.07 -1.45 -1.72
C GLN A 6 -12.74 -0.81 -0.50
N LEU A 7 -12.36 0.42 -0.17
CA LEU A 7 -12.85 1.17 0.99
C LEU A 7 -13.63 2.44 0.56
N SER A 8 -13.37 2.92 -0.65
CA SER A 8 -14.10 3.98 -1.33
C SER A 8 -14.69 3.48 -2.67
N ALA A 9 -15.12 4.39 -3.55
CA ALA A 9 -15.57 4.05 -4.90
C ALA A 9 -14.43 4.09 -5.95
N LEU A 10 -13.19 4.42 -5.58
CA LEU A 10 -12.05 4.71 -6.46
C LEU A 10 -11.96 3.79 -7.70
N TYR A 11 -11.88 2.48 -7.48
CA TYR A 11 -11.71 1.49 -8.56
C TYR A 11 -12.93 1.32 -9.47
N GLU A 12 -14.15 1.61 -8.98
CA GLU A 12 -15.37 1.68 -9.80
C GLU A 12 -15.45 2.98 -10.60
N GLU A 13 -15.04 4.11 -10.01
CA GLU A 13 -15.00 5.41 -10.68
C GLU A 13 -13.93 5.48 -11.80
N GLU A 14 -12.79 4.83 -11.56
CA GLU A 14 -11.71 4.64 -12.53
C GLU A 14 -11.98 3.51 -13.55
N CYS A 15 -13.03 2.70 -13.34
CA CYS A 15 -13.37 1.51 -14.12
C CYS A 15 -12.23 0.49 -14.25
N TRP A 16 -11.41 0.30 -13.22
CA TRP A 16 -10.15 -0.44 -13.29
C TRP A 16 -10.10 -1.63 -12.33
N PHE A 17 -10.01 -2.83 -12.90
CA PHE A 17 -9.91 -4.10 -12.19
C PHE A 17 -8.99 -5.07 -12.98
N PRO A 18 -7.85 -5.52 -12.42
CA PRO A 18 -6.99 -6.49 -13.08
C PRO A 18 -7.68 -7.85 -13.27
N ASP A 19 -7.39 -8.52 -14.40
CA ASP A 19 -7.95 -9.84 -14.71
C ASP A 19 -7.68 -10.85 -13.59
N GLY A 20 -8.76 -11.43 -13.03
CA GLY A 20 -8.69 -12.41 -11.97
C GLY A 20 -8.36 -11.87 -10.57
N ALA A 21 -8.38 -10.54 -10.36
CA ALA A 21 -8.25 -9.96 -9.02
C ALA A 21 -9.40 -10.37 -8.09
N GLY A 22 -9.08 -10.73 -6.85
CA GLY A 22 -10.06 -10.91 -5.78
C GLY A 22 -10.45 -9.57 -5.17
N ILE A 23 -11.73 -9.28 -5.03
CA ILE A 23 -12.23 -8.03 -4.42
C ILE A 23 -12.58 -8.27 -2.96
N VAL A 24 -12.04 -7.43 -2.08
CA VAL A 24 -12.34 -7.35 -0.64
C VAL A 24 -13.06 -6.03 -0.39
N ASP A 25 -14.39 -6.06 -0.53
CA ASP A 25 -15.24 -4.87 -0.34
C ASP A 25 -15.44 -4.59 1.16
N LEU A 26 -14.96 -3.42 1.58
CA LEU A 26 -14.94 -2.92 2.94
C LEU A 26 -15.65 -1.56 3.05
N ARG A 27 -16.37 -1.11 1.99
CA ARG A 27 -17.07 0.19 1.96
C ARG A 27 -18.14 0.36 3.04
N SER A 28 -18.64 -0.75 3.60
CA SER A 28 -19.59 -0.78 4.71
C SER A 28 -18.93 -0.79 6.10
N VAL A 29 -17.59 -0.75 6.17
CA VAL A 29 -16.83 -0.75 7.43
C VAL A 29 -16.55 0.70 7.86
N GLU A 30 -17.39 1.19 8.76
CA GLU A 30 -17.23 2.51 9.39
C GLU A 30 -15.93 2.62 10.22
N GLY A 31 -15.40 3.83 10.33
CA GLY A 31 -14.20 4.09 11.14
C GLY A 31 -12.91 3.58 10.51
N THR A 32 -12.74 3.86 9.21
CA THR A 32 -11.61 3.50 8.34
C THR A 32 -10.93 4.70 7.67
N ASN A 33 -11.67 5.77 7.35
CA ASN A 33 -11.12 6.92 6.60
C ASN A 33 -10.08 7.69 7.44
N CYS A 34 -8.83 7.75 6.96
CA CYS A 34 -7.61 8.24 7.62
C CYS A 34 -7.23 7.53 8.94
N TYR A 35 -8.21 7.04 9.71
CA TYR A 35 -8.06 6.44 11.03
C TYR A 35 -8.84 5.13 11.12
N CYS A 36 -8.19 4.09 11.64
CA CYS A 36 -8.76 2.77 11.83
C CYS A 36 -9.20 2.55 13.29
N THR A 37 -10.51 2.42 13.51
CA THR A 37 -11.02 2.00 14.82
C THR A 37 -10.69 0.53 15.10
N PRO A 38 -10.65 0.09 16.38
CA PRO A 38 -10.45 -1.33 16.71
C PRO A 38 -11.53 -2.26 16.12
N ALA A 39 -12.75 -1.76 15.92
CA ALA A 39 -13.84 -2.50 15.27
C ALA A 39 -13.60 -2.65 13.75
N ALA A 40 -13.15 -1.59 13.09
CA ALA A 40 -12.73 -1.64 11.69
C ALA A 40 -11.53 -2.59 11.50
N ALA A 41 -10.49 -2.46 12.32
CA ALA A 41 -9.31 -3.33 12.26
C ALA A 41 -9.66 -4.81 12.46
N SER A 42 -10.62 -5.12 13.35
CA SER A 42 -11.15 -6.47 13.53
C SER A 42 -11.91 -6.98 12.30
N SER A 43 -12.60 -6.09 11.58
CA SER A 43 -13.34 -6.40 10.36
C SER A 43 -12.42 -6.63 9.16
N VAL A 44 -11.38 -5.79 9.00
CA VAL A 44 -10.37 -5.93 7.95
C VAL A 44 -9.58 -7.23 8.11
N ARG A 45 -9.05 -7.52 9.32
CA ARG A 45 -8.35 -8.79 9.61
C ARG A 45 -9.20 -10.02 9.26
N LYS A 46 -10.48 -10.01 9.62
CA LYS A 46 -11.42 -11.10 9.28
C LYS A 46 -11.66 -11.22 7.77
N ALA A 47 -11.67 -10.12 7.03
CA ALA A 47 -11.85 -10.12 5.58
C ALA A 47 -10.64 -10.72 4.83
N ILE A 48 -9.43 -10.57 5.38
CA ILE A 48 -8.18 -11.10 4.79
C ILE A 48 -7.70 -12.44 5.40
N GLU A 49 -8.38 -12.99 6.42
CA GLU A 49 -7.95 -14.18 7.18
C GLU A 49 -7.65 -15.42 6.32
N GLY A 50 -8.30 -15.54 5.16
CA GLY A 50 -8.09 -16.63 4.18
C GLY A 50 -7.13 -16.30 3.02
N ILE A 51 -6.59 -15.09 2.95
CA ILE A 51 -5.76 -14.62 1.83
C ILE A 51 -4.27 -14.78 2.18
N THR A 52 -3.46 -15.19 1.19
CA THR A 52 -2.00 -15.36 1.35
C THR A 52 -1.26 -14.08 0.95
N PRO A 53 -0.33 -13.54 1.78
CA PRO A 53 0.44 -12.33 1.44
C PRO A 53 1.29 -12.36 0.17
N PRO A 54 1.75 -13.51 -0.36
CA PRO A 54 2.39 -13.56 -1.67
C PRO A 54 1.44 -13.17 -2.82
N GLY A 55 1.40 -11.87 -3.10
CA GLY A 55 0.59 -11.27 -4.13
C GLY A 55 0.81 -9.76 -4.25
N ILE A 56 -0.08 -9.15 -5.04
CA ILE A 56 -0.18 -7.72 -5.28
C ILE A 56 -1.49 -7.27 -4.68
N HIS A 57 -1.45 -6.36 -3.71
CA HIS A 57 -2.64 -5.92 -2.97
C HIS A 57 -2.86 -4.43 -3.20
N TRP A 58 -3.81 -4.12 -4.07
CA TRP A 58 -4.23 -2.75 -4.34
C TRP A 58 -5.09 -2.26 -3.19
N ILE A 59 -4.52 -1.38 -2.36
CA ILE A 59 -5.21 -0.60 -1.34
C ILE A 59 -5.85 0.61 -2.05
N ASP A 60 -6.84 1.24 -1.41
CA ASP A 60 -7.63 2.35 -1.96
C ASP A 60 -6.84 3.69 -1.94
N THR A 61 -7.47 4.85 -1.70
CA THR A 61 -6.74 6.12 -1.50
C THR A 61 -5.70 6.06 -0.36
N GLY A 62 -4.77 7.01 -0.32
CA GLY A 62 -3.70 7.06 0.70
C GLY A 62 -4.22 7.19 2.14
N ASP A 63 -5.47 7.63 2.32
CA ASP A 63 -6.20 7.58 3.60
C ASP A 63 -6.17 6.19 4.26
N TYR A 64 -6.00 5.13 3.46
CA TYR A 64 -6.11 3.73 3.87
C TYR A 64 -4.77 2.99 3.84
N HIS A 65 -3.63 3.66 3.62
CA HIS A 65 -2.28 3.06 3.52
C HIS A 65 -1.93 2.18 4.73
N TYR A 66 -2.50 2.49 5.90
CA TYR A 66 -2.38 1.69 7.13
C TYR A 66 -2.84 0.22 6.98
N LEU A 67 -3.56 -0.15 5.91
CA LEU A 67 -3.86 -1.54 5.58
C LEU A 67 -2.61 -2.42 5.39
N SER A 68 -1.48 -1.82 5.01
CA SER A 68 -0.18 -2.51 4.86
C SER A 68 0.26 -3.22 6.15
N LEU A 69 -0.09 -2.65 7.32
CA LEU A 69 0.10 -3.30 8.61
C LEU A 69 -0.59 -4.67 8.68
N PHE A 70 -1.84 -4.78 8.23
CA PHE A 70 -2.60 -6.03 8.29
C PHE A 70 -2.10 -7.09 7.29
N TRP A 71 -1.55 -6.68 6.14
CA TRP A 71 -0.86 -7.62 5.24
C TRP A 71 0.44 -8.15 5.86
N MET A 72 1.20 -7.29 6.53
CA MET A 72 2.42 -7.70 7.23
C MET A 72 2.17 -8.56 8.48
N GLU A 73 1.04 -8.37 9.19
CA GLU A 73 0.61 -9.24 10.30
C GLU A 73 0.46 -10.72 9.91
N LEU A 74 0.16 -11.00 8.64
CA LEU A 74 -0.01 -12.36 8.10
C LEU A 74 1.33 -13.05 7.78
N LEU A 75 2.46 -12.33 7.84
CA LEU A 75 3.80 -12.86 7.55
C LEU A 75 4.32 -13.75 8.69
N LYS A 76 4.97 -14.87 8.33
CA LYS A 76 5.28 -15.98 9.27
C LYS A 76 6.78 -16.23 9.44
N GLU A 77 7.60 -15.32 8.93
CA GLU A 77 9.07 -15.37 8.97
C GLU A 77 9.65 -13.95 9.13
N PRO A 78 10.91 -13.80 9.59
CA PRO A 78 11.54 -12.49 9.70
C PRO A 78 11.68 -11.79 8.35
N PHE A 79 11.41 -10.48 8.30
CA PHE A 79 11.41 -9.70 7.06
C PHE A 79 11.88 -8.26 7.27
N ALA A 80 12.13 -7.54 6.17
CA ALA A 80 12.26 -6.08 6.14
C ALA A 80 11.14 -5.43 5.33
N LEU A 81 10.73 -4.23 5.72
CA LEU A 81 9.84 -3.38 4.96
C LEU A 81 10.66 -2.46 4.04
N ALA A 82 10.32 -2.41 2.76
CA ALA A 82 10.77 -1.37 1.83
C ALA A 82 9.58 -0.51 1.42
N LEU A 83 9.57 0.73 1.90
CA LEU A 83 8.51 1.72 1.73
C LEU A 83 8.89 2.73 0.63
N TYR A 84 7.94 3.03 -0.25
CA TYR A 84 8.02 4.08 -1.25
C TYR A 84 6.83 5.00 -1.10
N ASP A 85 7.07 6.21 -0.59
CA ASP A 85 6.04 7.09 -0.02
C ASP A 85 6.60 8.51 0.06
N ASN A 86 5.81 9.55 -0.26
CA ASN A 86 6.22 10.93 -0.04
C ASN A 86 6.16 11.33 1.45
N HIS A 87 5.25 10.72 2.20
CA HIS A 87 5.06 10.89 3.64
C HIS A 87 5.84 9.81 4.40
N PRO A 88 6.21 10.02 5.68
CA PRO A 88 7.00 9.02 6.42
C PRO A 88 6.14 7.96 7.14
N ASP A 89 4.83 8.20 7.26
CA ASP A 89 3.84 7.42 8.01
C ASP A 89 4.29 6.88 9.39
N ASP A 90 5.21 7.62 10.03
CA ASP A 90 5.81 7.32 11.33
C ASP A 90 5.62 8.44 12.39
N GLN A 91 4.58 9.26 12.23
CA GLN A 91 4.16 10.23 13.24
C GLN A 91 3.69 9.51 14.52
N ASP A 92 3.75 10.21 15.66
CA ASP A 92 3.13 9.69 16.89
C ASP A 92 1.61 9.58 16.72
N GLY A 93 1.03 8.49 17.24
CA GLY A 93 -0.41 8.23 17.07
C GLY A 93 -1.29 9.30 17.67
N ALA A 94 -2.26 9.77 16.89
CA ALA A 94 -3.25 10.73 17.37
C ALA A 94 -4.05 10.16 18.56
N PHE A 95 -4.34 11.05 19.51
CA PHE A 95 -5.04 10.78 20.77
C PHE A 95 -4.28 9.88 21.76
N ASP A 96 -4.52 10.05 23.06
CA ASP A 96 -3.81 9.35 24.15
C ASP A 96 -3.89 7.81 24.13
N SER A 97 -4.75 7.25 23.28
CA SER A 97 -4.91 5.81 23.06
C SER A 97 -4.16 5.25 21.84
N GLY A 98 -3.46 6.08 21.05
CA GLY A 98 -2.67 5.65 19.89
C GLY A 98 -3.49 4.97 18.81
N ILE A 99 -4.45 5.70 18.21
CA ILE A 99 -5.29 5.13 17.13
C ILE A 99 -4.45 4.94 15.87
N LEU A 100 -4.58 3.78 15.21
CA LEU A 100 -3.96 3.50 13.92
C LEU A 100 -4.53 4.42 12.84
N SER A 101 -3.66 4.94 11.97
CA SER A 101 -3.97 5.88 10.89
C SER A 101 -2.97 5.69 9.76
N CYS A 102 -3.16 6.33 8.59
CA CYS A 102 -2.10 6.44 7.59
C CYS A 102 -0.81 6.99 8.25
N GLY A 103 -0.84 8.25 8.70
CA GLY A 103 0.32 8.95 9.27
C GLY A 103 1.11 8.30 10.42
N ASN A 104 0.72 7.14 10.99
CA ASN A 104 1.48 6.42 12.02
C ASN A 104 1.67 4.90 11.82
N TRP A 105 1.23 4.30 10.70
CA TRP A 105 1.24 2.83 10.59
C TRP A 105 2.65 2.24 10.59
N VAL A 106 3.68 2.99 10.17
CA VAL A 106 5.08 2.55 10.20
C VAL A 106 5.59 2.50 11.65
N GLN A 107 5.23 3.47 12.50
CA GLN A 107 5.52 3.39 13.93
C GLN A 107 4.78 2.22 14.60
N GLU A 108 3.51 2.00 14.27
CA GLU A 108 2.77 0.85 14.80
C GLU A 108 3.37 -0.48 14.30
N ALA A 109 3.84 -0.57 13.06
CA ALA A 109 4.53 -1.75 12.54
C ALA A 109 5.84 -2.03 13.30
N ARG A 110 6.69 -0.99 13.48
CA ARG A 110 7.92 -1.06 14.31
C ARG A 110 7.65 -1.51 15.75
N ARG A 111 6.48 -1.14 16.30
CA ARG A 111 6.06 -1.46 17.68
C ARG A 111 5.41 -2.84 17.83
N SER A 112 4.64 -3.30 16.85
CA SER A 112 3.71 -4.42 16.97
C SER A 112 4.12 -5.70 16.23
N LEU A 113 4.97 -5.61 15.20
CA LEU A 113 5.34 -6.76 14.36
C LEU A 113 6.67 -7.40 14.82
N PRO A 114 6.67 -8.48 15.64
CA PRO A 114 7.89 -9.08 16.19
C PRO A 114 8.75 -9.81 15.16
N LEU A 115 8.35 -9.81 13.88
CA LEU A 115 9.07 -10.40 12.76
C LEU A 115 9.67 -9.34 11.81
N MET A 116 9.24 -8.08 11.88
CA MET A 116 9.95 -7.01 11.18
C MET A 116 11.34 -6.83 11.83
N ARG A 117 12.38 -6.71 11.00
CA ARG A 117 13.79 -6.61 11.45
C ARG A 117 14.47 -5.31 11.04
N ALA A 118 13.98 -4.70 9.97
CA ALA A 118 14.39 -3.40 9.48
C ALA A 118 13.24 -2.80 8.66
N ASP A 119 13.23 -1.49 8.52
CA ASP A 119 12.46 -0.77 7.53
C ASP A 119 13.37 0.26 6.85
N CYS A 120 13.06 0.61 5.60
CA CYS A 120 13.71 1.68 4.87
C CYS A 120 12.73 2.38 3.94
N GLN A 121 12.80 3.71 3.85
CA GLN A 121 11.95 4.52 2.99
C GLN A 121 12.77 5.14 1.84
N ASN A 122 12.26 5.06 0.60
CA ASN A 122 12.78 5.72 -0.61
C ASN A 122 14.26 5.45 -0.98
N SER A 123 14.97 4.61 -0.23
CA SER A 123 16.40 4.31 -0.38
C SER A 123 16.70 2.92 0.22
N PRO A 124 16.72 1.84 -0.58
CA PRO A 124 16.73 0.47 -0.07
C PRO A 124 18.12 -0.01 0.39
N VAL A 125 18.55 0.42 1.58
CA VAL A 125 19.69 -0.16 2.31
C VAL A 125 19.18 -1.31 3.18
N LEU A 126 18.84 -2.42 2.53
CA LEU A 126 18.21 -3.60 3.14
C LEU A 126 19.24 -4.60 3.70
N PRO A 127 18.95 -5.32 4.81
CA PRO A 127 19.83 -6.37 5.31
C PRO A 127 19.95 -7.55 4.35
N GLU A 128 21.19 -7.97 4.04
CA GLU A 128 21.49 -9.06 3.10
C GLU A 128 20.77 -10.37 3.46
N GLY A 129 20.14 -11.01 2.46
CA GLY A 129 19.47 -12.32 2.61
C GLY A 129 18.13 -12.30 3.36
N LEU A 130 17.72 -11.15 3.92
CA LEU A 130 16.43 -10.99 4.58
C LEU A 130 15.31 -10.84 3.53
N PRO A 131 14.20 -11.59 3.60
CA PRO A 131 13.05 -11.39 2.72
C PRO A 131 12.40 -10.01 2.91
N VAL A 132 11.75 -9.50 1.87
CA VAL A 132 11.26 -8.11 1.83
C VAL A 132 9.76 -8.08 1.57
N TYR A 133 9.04 -7.26 2.34
CA TYR A 133 7.70 -6.81 2.01
C TYR A 133 7.79 -5.40 1.40
N LEU A 134 7.08 -5.18 0.29
CA LEU A 134 7.06 -3.89 -0.42
C LEU A 134 5.76 -3.16 -0.14
N SER A 135 5.84 -1.86 0.17
CA SER A 135 4.67 -0.98 0.23
C SER A 135 4.93 0.30 -0.55
N VAL A 136 3.92 0.77 -1.28
CA VAL A 136 4.04 1.91 -2.20
C VAL A 136 2.79 2.78 -2.11
N ASP A 137 2.88 4.02 -1.60
CA ASP A 137 1.87 5.02 -2.00
C ASP A 137 2.28 5.59 -3.36
N MET A 138 1.31 5.71 -4.26
CA MET A 138 1.51 6.37 -5.55
C MET A 138 1.90 7.85 -5.42
N ASP A 139 1.65 8.51 -4.28
CA ASP A 139 2.01 9.90 -4.04
C ASP A 139 3.52 10.18 -4.09
N VAL A 140 4.37 9.15 -3.88
CA VAL A 140 5.85 9.23 -4.00
C VAL A 140 6.29 9.72 -5.38
N MET A 141 5.44 9.51 -6.38
CA MET A 141 5.65 9.94 -7.76
C MET A 141 5.15 11.38 -7.98
N PRO A 142 5.77 12.14 -8.90
CA PRO A 142 5.19 13.40 -9.36
C PRO A 142 3.88 13.13 -10.11
N ARG A 143 3.13 14.19 -10.41
CA ARG A 143 1.72 14.09 -10.82
C ARG A 143 1.40 13.33 -12.15
N GLN A 144 2.29 12.56 -12.78
CA GLN A 144 2.29 12.39 -14.26
C GLN A 144 2.06 11.02 -14.95
N TYR A 145 2.23 9.79 -14.44
CA TYR A 145 2.48 9.19 -13.11
C TYR A 145 1.27 9.15 -12.17
N ALA A 146 1.24 9.84 -11.03
CA ALA A 146 0.17 9.64 -10.03
C ALA A 146 -0.74 10.87 -9.85
N ARG A 147 -1.96 10.68 -9.36
CA ARG A 147 -2.90 11.75 -8.99
C ARG A 147 -3.62 11.32 -7.72
N THR A 148 -3.06 11.76 -6.60
CA THR A 148 -3.58 11.47 -5.26
C THR A 148 -4.29 12.69 -4.64
N ASP A 149 -4.89 12.44 -3.48
CA ASP A 149 -5.46 13.40 -2.54
C ASP A 149 -4.46 13.97 -1.53
N TRP A 150 -3.20 13.55 -1.61
CA TRP A 150 -2.07 13.98 -0.76
C TRP A 150 -1.05 14.82 -1.56
N ASP A 151 -0.13 15.48 -0.86
CA ASP A 151 0.97 16.23 -1.50
C ASP A 151 1.96 15.25 -2.14
N GLN A 152 2.42 15.58 -3.36
CA GLN A 152 3.12 14.62 -4.22
C GLN A 152 4.64 14.80 -4.24
N GLY A 153 5.35 13.68 -4.28
CA GLY A 153 6.80 13.59 -4.38
C GLY A 153 7.34 13.73 -5.81
N GLU A 154 8.60 13.36 -5.99
CA GLU A 154 9.35 13.56 -7.25
C GLU A 154 10.02 12.27 -7.77
N MET A 155 9.66 11.09 -7.22
CA MET A 155 10.23 9.82 -7.70
C MET A 155 9.64 9.42 -9.05
N ALA A 156 10.45 9.43 -10.12
CA ALA A 156 9.99 8.94 -11.40
C ALA A 156 9.61 7.45 -11.34
N LEU A 157 8.48 7.05 -11.96
CA LEU A 157 8.00 5.66 -12.03
C LEU A 157 9.10 4.67 -12.48
N SER A 158 9.93 5.07 -13.45
CA SER A 158 11.07 4.26 -13.91
C SER A 158 12.18 4.06 -12.86
N HIS A 159 12.31 4.95 -11.89
CA HIS A 159 13.24 4.82 -10.76
C HIS A 159 12.68 3.83 -9.73
N LEU A 160 11.42 4.02 -9.32
CA LEU A 160 10.65 3.10 -8.47
C LEU A 160 10.72 1.65 -9.00
N MET A 161 10.39 1.45 -10.29
CA MET A 161 10.49 0.14 -10.94
C MET A 161 11.94 -0.38 -10.99
N SER A 162 12.93 0.49 -11.22
CA SER A 162 14.34 0.08 -11.22
C SER A 162 14.81 -0.39 -9.84
N ASP A 163 14.30 0.19 -8.75
CA ASP A 163 14.71 -0.20 -7.40
C ASP A 163 13.96 -1.42 -6.91
N ILE A 164 12.65 -1.53 -7.14
CA ILE A 164 11.88 -2.77 -6.91
C ILE A 164 12.52 -3.94 -7.66
N GLY A 165 12.96 -3.74 -8.91
CA GLY A 165 13.68 -4.75 -9.69
C GLY A 165 15.06 -5.12 -9.13
N ARG A 166 15.77 -4.19 -8.49
CA ARG A 166 17.03 -4.47 -7.77
C ARG A 166 16.78 -5.26 -6.49
N ILE A 167 15.75 -4.90 -5.72
CA ILE A 167 15.35 -5.61 -4.51
C ILE A 167 14.96 -7.05 -4.85
N ALA A 168 14.07 -7.26 -5.83
CA ALA A 168 13.63 -8.59 -6.26
C ALA A 168 14.75 -9.47 -6.84
N ALA A 169 15.84 -8.88 -7.33
CA ALA A 169 17.03 -9.61 -7.79
C ALA A 169 17.96 -10.07 -6.64
N GLY A 170 17.92 -9.41 -5.48
CA GLY A 170 18.75 -9.75 -4.30
C GLY A 170 17.99 -10.41 -3.15
N HIS A 171 16.67 -10.21 -3.06
CA HIS A 171 15.81 -10.60 -1.95
C HIS A 171 14.56 -11.30 -2.45
N ARG A 172 14.07 -12.30 -1.72
CA ARG A 172 12.73 -12.85 -1.95
C ARG A 172 11.68 -11.86 -1.48
N ILE A 173 10.79 -11.45 -2.38
CA ILE A 173 9.61 -10.65 -2.05
C ILE A 173 8.57 -11.55 -1.36
N LEU A 174 7.96 -11.05 -0.28
CA LEU A 174 6.92 -11.74 0.49
C LEU A 174 5.50 -11.36 0.08
N GLY A 175 5.37 -10.20 -0.56
CA GLY A 175 4.14 -9.56 -1.02
C GLY A 175 4.44 -8.10 -1.38
N VAL A 176 3.52 -7.47 -2.09
CA VAL A 176 3.53 -6.02 -2.33
C VAL A 176 2.12 -5.46 -2.17
N ASP A 177 2.00 -4.31 -1.51
CA ASP A 177 0.82 -3.47 -1.60
C ASP A 177 1.12 -2.12 -2.25
N ILE A 178 0.08 -1.55 -2.83
CA ILE A 178 0.10 -0.24 -3.48
C ILE A 178 -1.19 0.49 -3.13
N CYS A 179 -1.10 1.69 -2.60
CA CYS A 179 -2.21 2.61 -2.35
C CYS A 179 -2.07 3.91 -3.16
N GLY A 180 -3.07 4.77 -3.04
CA GLY A 180 -3.05 6.10 -3.64
C GLY A 180 -3.99 6.22 -4.84
N GLY A 181 -4.67 7.36 -4.90
CA GLY A 181 -5.64 7.69 -5.94
C GLY A 181 -6.43 8.93 -5.53
N LEU A 182 -7.37 9.35 -6.38
CA LEU A 182 -8.23 10.49 -6.12
C LEU A 182 -9.64 10.13 -6.57
N THR A 183 -10.63 10.31 -5.69
CA THR A 183 -12.04 10.00 -5.98
C THR A 183 -12.81 11.22 -6.49
N ALA A 184 -13.97 11.01 -7.12
CA ALA A 184 -14.90 12.07 -7.50
C ALA A 184 -15.32 12.91 -6.27
N GLY A 185 -15.50 12.25 -5.12
CA GLY A 185 -15.79 12.91 -3.84
C GLY A 185 -14.69 13.86 -3.35
N LYS A 186 -13.44 13.66 -3.78
CA LYS A 186 -12.30 14.56 -3.54
C LYS A 186 -11.92 15.42 -4.76
N GLY A 187 -12.75 15.42 -5.82
CA GLY A 187 -12.62 16.32 -6.96
C GLY A 187 -11.84 15.78 -8.16
N ALA A 188 -11.67 14.45 -8.29
CA ALA A 188 -11.03 13.84 -9.45
C ALA A 188 -11.69 14.22 -10.79
N SER A 189 -10.87 14.35 -11.83
CA SER A 189 -11.32 14.48 -13.21
C SER A 189 -11.08 13.19 -14.03
N ALA A 190 -11.72 13.11 -15.19
CA ALA A 190 -11.45 12.07 -16.18
C ALA A 190 -10.05 12.18 -16.84
N GLU A 191 -9.21 13.14 -16.46
CA GLU A 191 -7.76 13.05 -16.71
C GLU A 191 -7.04 12.31 -15.58
N ASP A 192 -7.39 12.59 -14.33
CA ASP A 192 -6.70 12.01 -13.18
C ASP A 192 -6.89 10.49 -13.14
N TYR A 193 -8.10 10.00 -13.43
CA TYR A 193 -8.37 8.58 -13.64
C TYR A 193 -7.52 7.96 -14.75
N ARG A 194 -7.33 8.64 -15.90
CA ARG A 194 -6.50 8.13 -17.00
C ARG A 194 -5.00 8.06 -16.65
N VAL A 195 -4.53 8.98 -15.82
CA VAL A 195 -3.15 9.01 -15.33
C VAL A 195 -2.93 7.87 -14.32
N ASN A 196 -3.83 7.74 -13.34
CA ASN A 196 -3.77 6.68 -12.34
C ASN A 196 -3.88 5.28 -12.95
N THR A 197 -4.90 5.02 -13.75
CA THR A 197 -5.12 3.69 -14.37
C THR A 197 -3.96 3.27 -15.26
N GLY A 198 -3.42 4.16 -16.10
CA GLY A 198 -2.24 3.87 -16.91
C GLY A 198 -1.01 3.51 -16.07
N THR A 199 -0.80 4.20 -14.94
CA THR A 199 0.29 3.88 -14.00
C THR A 199 0.05 2.55 -13.28
N ARG A 200 -1.20 2.25 -12.85
CA ARG A 200 -1.52 0.96 -12.23
C ARG A 200 -1.45 -0.21 -13.20
N GLU A 201 -1.79 -0.03 -14.49
CA GLU A 201 -1.55 -1.03 -15.53
C GLU A 201 -0.04 -1.33 -15.68
N ILE A 202 0.81 -0.30 -15.70
CA ILE A 202 2.27 -0.48 -15.79
C ILE A 202 2.80 -1.23 -14.56
N LEU A 203 2.41 -0.81 -13.35
CA LEU A 203 2.84 -1.43 -12.09
C LEU A 203 2.31 -2.87 -11.94
N GLN A 204 1.04 -3.13 -12.26
CA GLN A 204 0.42 -4.46 -12.24
C GLN A 204 1.18 -5.42 -13.16
N ASN A 205 1.42 -5.04 -14.41
CA ASN A 205 2.14 -5.88 -15.38
C ASN A 205 3.60 -6.13 -14.95
N PHE A 206 4.27 -5.11 -14.39
CA PHE A 206 5.64 -5.22 -13.90
C PHE A 206 5.76 -6.14 -12.68
N LEU A 207 4.93 -5.94 -11.66
CA LEU A 207 4.95 -6.73 -10.43
C LEU A 207 4.49 -8.18 -10.68
N SER A 208 3.56 -8.41 -11.61
CA SER A 208 3.20 -9.77 -12.07
C SER A 208 4.33 -10.48 -12.86
N GLY A 209 5.41 -9.77 -13.21
CA GLY A 209 6.64 -10.37 -13.73
C GLY A 209 7.69 -10.70 -12.67
N LEU A 210 7.45 -10.35 -11.39
CA LEU A 210 8.39 -10.52 -10.27
C LEU A 210 7.91 -11.51 -9.18
N LEU A 211 6.65 -11.95 -9.23
CA LEU A 211 5.94 -12.70 -8.17
C LEU A 211 5.29 -14.00 -8.69
#